data_AF-A0A445C0P3-F1
#
_entry.id   AF-A0A445C0P3-F1
#
_cell.length_a   1.000
_cell.length_b   1.000
_cell.length_c   1.000
_cell.angle_alpha   90.00
_cell.angle_beta   90.00
_cell.angle_gamma   90.00
#
_symmetry.space_group_name_H-M   'P 1'
#
loop_
_entity.id
_entity.type
_entity.pdbx_description
1 polymer ?
#
loop_
_entity_poly.entity_id
_entity_poly.type
_entity_poly.pdbx_seq_one_letter_code
_entity_poly.pdbx_strand_id
1 'polypeptide(L)' 'MWPTWYSACLKPNPAKRWKATGRPVSTRLRNEMDAVEHTEKRCGLCRGKRHTRRSCVAFTST' A
#
# COMPACT_ATOMS: atom_id res chain seq x y z
N MET A 1 12.29 15.90 -31.44
CA MET A 1 13.29 16.34 -30.43
C MET A 1 12.51 16.91 -29.26
N TRP A 2 12.62 16.36 -28.05
CA TRP A 2 11.88 16.87 -26.89
C TRP A 2 12.54 18.15 -26.36
N PRO A 3 11.78 19.16 -25.92
CA PRO A 3 12.37 20.40 -25.41
C PRO A 3 13.14 20.15 -24.10
N THR A 4 14.27 20.83 -23.96
CA THR A 4 15.11 20.78 -22.75
C THR A 4 14.39 21.47 -21.60
N TRP A 5 13.98 20.69 -20.60
CA TRP A 5 13.27 21.19 -19.43
C TRP A 5 14.21 22.04 -18.55
N TYR A 6 14.09 23.36 -18.65
CA TYR A 6 14.68 24.28 -17.68
C TYR A 6 13.76 24.35 -16.46
N SER A 7 14.04 23.50 -15.47
CA SER A 7 13.37 23.52 -14.17
C SER A 7 13.73 24.81 -13.43
N ALA A 8 13.03 25.91 -13.70
CA ALA A 8 12.80 26.88 -12.64
C ALA A 8 12.05 26.11 -11.55
N CYS A 9 12.55 26.10 -10.31
CA CYS A 9 11.83 25.46 -9.21
C CYS A 9 10.50 26.18 -9.00
N LEU A 10 9.47 25.72 -9.71
CA LEU A 10 8.09 26.15 -9.57
C LEU A 10 7.62 25.67 -8.21
N LYS A 11 7.89 26.47 -7.16
CA LYS A 11 7.37 26.21 -5.83
C LYS A 11 5.86 26.48 -5.86
N PRO A 12 5.00 25.48 -5.59
CA PRO A 12 3.57 25.71 -5.50
C PRO A 12 3.30 26.73 -4.39
N ASN A 13 2.39 27.67 -4.62
CA ASN A 13 2.02 28.67 -3.62
C ASN A 13 1.47 27.97 -2.35
N PRO A 14 2.12 28.11 -1.18
CA PRO A 14 1.68 27.48 0.06
C PRO A 14 0.27 27.91 0.49
N ALA A 15 -0.15 29.13 0.17
CA ALA A 15 -1.47 29.65 0.51
C ALA A 15 -2.61 29.02 -0.31
N LYS A 16 -2.29 28.44 -1.48
CA LYS A 16 -3.26 27.68 -2.31
C LYS A 16 -3.24 26.18 -1.99
N ARG A 17 -2.43 25.74 -1.01
CA ARG A 17 -2.42 24.36 -0.57
C ARG A 17 -3.74 24.05 0.14
N TRP A 18 -4.37 22.94 -0.21
CA TRP A 18 -5.51 22.43 0.54
C TRP A 18 -5.12 22.23 2.01
N LYS A 19 -5.87 22.87 2.91
CA LYS A 19 -5.70 22.69 4.35
C LYS A 19 -6.08 21.25 4.72
N ALA A 20 -5.23 20.56 5.46
CA ALA A 20 -5.47 19.18 5.88
C ALA A 20 -6.70 19.04 6.80
N THR A 21 -7.22 20.15 7.33
CA THR A 21 -8.33 20.21 8.28
C THR A 21 -9.66 19.64 7.75
N GLY A 22 -9.82 19.52 6.43
CA GLY A 22 -11.02 18.93 5.81
C GLY A 22 -10.76 17.68 4.97
N ARG A 23 -9.51 17.20 4.91
CA ARG A 23 -9.20 15.97 4.16
C ARG A 23 -9.60 14.79 5.05
N PRO A 24 -10.55 13.94 4.63
CA PRO A 24 -10.82 12.71 5.36
C PRO A 24 -9.51 11.94 5.50
N VAL A 25 -9.19 11.47 6.71
CA VAL A 25 -8.24 10.36 6.86
C VAL A 25 -8.73 9.30 5.89
N SER A 26 -7.89 8.84 4.97
CA SER A 26 -8.34 7.94 3.91
C SER A 26 -8.83 6.63 4.53
N THR A 27 -10.10 6.58 4.88
CA THR A 27 -10.84 5.35 5.11
C THR A 27 -11.06 4.82 3.71
N ARG A 28 -10.23 3.85 3.30
CA ARG A 28 -10.38 3.17 2.02
C ARG A 28 -11.84 2.72 1.92
N LEU A 29 -12.61 3.32 1.02
CA LEU A 29 -13.99 2.91 0.74
C LEU A 29 -13.88 1.53 0.09
N ARG A 30 -14.37 0.50 0.77
CA ARG A 30 -14.29 -0.86 0.25
C ARG A 30 -15.44 -1.05 -0.73
N ASN A 31 -15.13 -1.26 -2.01
CA ASN A 31 -16.13 -1.61 -3.02
C ASN A 31 -16.18 -3.13 -3.23
N GLU A 32 -17.14 -3.60 -4.03
CA GLU A 32 -17.29 -5.02 -4.35
C GLU A 32 -16.02 -5.62 -5.00
N MET A 33 -15.27 -4.82 -5.78
CA MET A 33 -13.97 -5.24 -6.33
C MET A 33 -12.88 -5.44 -5.26
N ASP A 34 -13.00 -4.83 -4.08
CA ASP A 34 -12.12 -5.03 -2.92
C ASP A 34 -12.62 -6.15 -1.98
N ALA A 35 -13.77 -6.76 -2.31
CA ALA A 35 -14.23 -7.98 -1.66
C ALA A 35 -13.32 -9.11 -2.14
N VAL A 36 -12.45 -9.56 -1.24
CA VAL A 36 -11.65 -10.76 -1.46
C VAL A 36 -12.40 -11.88 -0.78
N GLU A 37 -12.81 -12.88 -1.55
CA GLU A 37 -13.36 -14.12 -1.01
C GLU A 37 -12.42 -14.67 0.07
N HIS A 38 -12.98 -15.22 1.14
CA HIS A 38 -12.19 -15.65 2.30
C HIS A 38 -11.34 -16.87 1.94
N THR A 39 -10.20 -16.63 1.29
CA THR A 39 -9.26 -17.67 0.90
C THR A 39 -8.62 -18.27 2.14
N GLU A 40 -8.32 -19.57 2.08
CA GLU A 40 -7.59 -20.24 3.15
C GLU A 40 -6.31 -19.45 3.47
N LYS A 41 -6.15 -19.03 4.73
CA LYS A 41 -4.95 -18.35 5.19
C LYS A 41 -3.74 -19.24 4.95
N ARG A 42 -2.84 -18.78 4.08
CA ARG A 42 -1.57 -19.45 3.77
C ARG A 42 -0.44 -18.80 4.54
N CYS A 43 0.56 -19.60 4.88
CA CYS A 43 1.77 -19.11 5.52
C CYS A 43 2.47 -18.08 4.61
N GLY A 44 2.82 -16.92 5.16
CA GLY A 44 3.52 -15.85 4.41
C GLY A 44 4.95 -16.21 3.99
N LEU A 45 5.52 -17.33 4.47
CA LEU A 45 6.83 -17.83 4.08
C LEU A 45 6.71 -18.96 3.05
N CYS A 46 6.19 -20.13 3.47
CA CYS A 46 6.16 -21.33 2.62
C CYS A 46 4.86 -21.51 1.81
N ARG A 47 3.89 -20.60 1.94
CA ARG A 47 2.55 -20.69 1.32
C ARG A 47 1.73 -21.93 1.72
N GLY A 48 2.21 -22.71 2.69
CA GLY A 48 1.50 -23.87 3.24
C GLY A 48 0.25 -23.50 4.02
N LYS A 49 -0.68 -24.45 4.13
CA LYS A 49 -1.92 -24.28 4.91
C LYS A 49 -1.65 -24.43 6.42
N ARG A 50 -2.62 -24.01 7.24
CA ARG A 50 -2.76 -24.33 8.67
C ARG A 50 -1.74 -23.72 9.65
N HIS A 51 -0.83 -22.87 9.20
CA HIS A 51 0.14 -22.24 10.11
C HIS A 51 0.48 -20.81 9.68
N THR A 52 0.87 -19.99 10.66
CA THR A 52 1.29 -18.61 10.39
C THR A 52 2.79 -18.55 10.11
N ARG A 53 3.27 -17.41 9.59
CA ARG A 53 4.71 -17.17 9.41
C ARG A 53 5.55 -17.44 10.68
N ARG A 54 4.99 -17.16 11.87
CA ARG A 54 5.68 -17.35 13.16
C ARG A 54 5.90 -18.82 13.53
N SER A 55 5.03 -19.70 13.10
CA SER A 55 5.07 -21.14 13.39
C SER A 55 5.51 -21.95 12.17
N CYS A 56 6.22 -21.32 11.23
CA CYS A 56 6.67 -21.96 10.01
C CYS A 56 7.99 -22.69 10.26
N VAL A 57 7.90 -24.02 10.34
CA VAL A 57 9.06 -24.90 10.55
C VAL A 57 10.02 -24.94 9.36
N ALA A 58 9.56 -24.49 8.18
CA ALA A 58 10.40 -24.42 6.98
C ALA A 58 11.54 -23.39 7.09
N PHE A 59 11.51 -22.48 8.09
CA PHE A 59 12.61 -21.56 8.39
C PHE A 59 13.43 -21.99 9.62
N THR A 60 13.03 -23.03 10.34
CA THR A 60 13.72 -23.49 11.56
C THR A 60 14.49 -24.80 11.34
N SER A 61 14.95 -25.06 10.12
CA SER A 61 15.81 -26.21 9.83
C SER A 61 16.95 -25.79 8.91
N THR A 62 18.11 -25.61 9.54
CA THR A 62 19.44 -25.17 9.04
C THR A 62 19.70 -23.67 9.04
#